data_AF-A0A3C1SA34-F1
#
_entry.id   AF-A0A3C1SA34-F1
#
_cell.length_a   1.000
_cell.length_b   1.000
_cell.length_c   1.000
_cell.angle_alpha   90.00
_cell.angle_beta   90.00
_cell.angle_gamma   90.00
#
_symmetry.space_group_name_H-M   'P 1'
#
loop_
_entity.id
_entity.type
_entity.pdbx_description
1 polymer ?
#
loop_
_entity_poly.entity_id
_entity_poly.type
_entity_poly.pdbx_seq_one_letter_code
_entity_poly.pdbx_strand_id
1 'polypeptide(L)'
;MIAANNETNHQPGAGAYCATDAGRYALSKSNLYIHAYQSAADLQDSLMPLIFFLKDENSENSGQRRALLDPFLKSVSFGRVDGKTRVENYWNATGIALMLQSNPTADMSGIGIGFIAYPFEDYPKEYFAAGRDYFSFSVLTDYKSSANNKAVDFSGASVRVSDDAGNAVLVHGVSFDNLFYGVPNLLKWKAETIVENVFYTVSIQNVIIKNESRNFEYRFRLK
;
A
#
# COMPACT_ATOMS: atom_id res chain seq x y z
N MET A 1 18.38 11.78 9.75
CA MET A 1 17.36 12.69 10.34
C MET A 1 16.34 11.93 11.17
N ILE A 2 15.57 10.99 10.60
CA ILE A 2 14.57 10.18 11.33
C ILE A 2 15.15 9.54 12.61
N ALA A 3 16.17 8.67 12.45
CA ALA A 3 16.79 7.98 13.58
C ALA A 3 17.40 8.93 14.64
N ALA A 4 18.06 10.01 14.19
CA ALA A 4 18.68 10.96 15.11
C ALA A 4 17.66 11.73 15.97
N ASN A 5 16.46 11.99 15.46
CA ASN A 5 15.42 12.74 16.16
C ASN A 5 14.35 11.84 16.80
N ASN A 6 14.40 10.54 16.55
CA ASN A 6 13.40 9.56 16.97
C ASN A 6 11.96 9.93 16.53
N GLU A 7 11.79 10.45 15.32
CA GLU A 7 10.48 10.86 14.79
C GLU A 7 10.38 10.67 13.27
N THR A 8 9.16 10.40 12.79
CA THR A 8 8.79 10.55 11.38
C THR A 8 8.19 11.93 11.15
N ASN A 9 8.92 12.81 10.47
CA ASN A 9 8.48 14.16 10.14
C ASN A 9 8.80 14.47 8.68
N HIS A 10 7.76 14.77 7.89
CA HIS A 10 7.93 15.15 6.47
C HIS A 10 8.46 16.58 6.28
N GLN A 11 8.38 17.41 7.31
CA GLN A 11 8.81 18.82 7.31
C GLN A 11 9.61 19.15 8.58
N PRO A 12 10.76 18.49 8.79
CA PRO A 12 11.56 18.73 9.99
C PRO A 12 12.15 20.15 9.97
N GLY A 13 12.05 20.81 11.13
CA GLY A 13 12.55 22.17 11.32
C GLY A 13 14.07 22.30 11.21
N ALA A 14 14.56 23.53 11.15
CA ALA A 14 16.00 23.82 11.04
C ALA A 14 16.83 23.29 12.23
N GLY A 15 16.22 23.16 13.41
CA GLY A 15 16.87 22.62 14.62
C GLY A 15 16.95 21.10 14.70
N ALA A 16 16.38 20.36 13.74
CA ALA A 16 16.41 18.90 13.76
C ALA A 16 17.85 18.37 13.61
N TYR A 17 18.19 17.33 14.37
CA TYR A 17 19.50 16.72 14.30
C TYR A 17 19.79 16.11 12.92
N CYS A 18 21.03 16.30 12.46
CA CYS A 18 21.52 15.85 11.15
C CYS A 18 20.70 16.41 9.97
N ALA A 19 20.07 17.58 10.13
CA ALA A 19 19.29 18.20 9.08
C ALA A 19 20.16 18.77 7.96
N THR A 20 19.83 18.42 6.73
CA THR A 20 20.41 18.96 5.50
C THR A 20 19.27 19.28 4.53
N ASP A 21 19.49 20.16 3.56
CA ASP A 21 18.49 20.46 2.54
C ASP A 21 18.09 19.22 1.73
N ALA A 22 19.08 18.40 1.35
CA ALA A 22 18.84 17.14 0.67
C ALA A 22 18.02 16.16 1.54
N GLY A 23 18.31 16.07 2.83
CA GLY A 23 17.55 15.25 3.77
C GLY A 23 16.11 15.73 3.92
N ARG A 24 15.89 17.05 4.09
CA ARG A 24 14.55 17.65 4.14
C ARG A 24 13.75 17.38 2.86
N TYR A 25 14.37 17.58 1.71
CA TYR A 25 13.75 17.29 0.42
C TYR A 25 13.34 15.82 0.32
N ALA A 26 14.24 14.89 0.63
CA ALA A 26 13.95 13.46 0.61
C ALA A 26 12.78 13.08 1.53
N LEU A 27 12.76 13.59 2.77
CA LEU A 27 11.68 13.30 3.72
C LEU A 27 10.32 13.84 3.25
N SER A 28 10.30 15.01 2.60
CA SER A 28 9.06 15.60 2.06
C SER A 28 8.45 14.81 0.90
N LYS A 29 9.19 13.85 0.33
CA LYS A 29 8.79 13.05 -0.85
C LYS A 29 8.73 11.54 -0.59
N SER A 30 9.00 11.10 0.64
CA SER A 30 9.16 9.69 0.97
C SER A 30 8.08 9.21 1.92
N ASN A 31 7.71 7.94 1.85
CA ASN A 31 7.08 7.24 2.96
C ASN A 31 8.13 7.06 4.07
N LEU A 32 7.76 7.38 5.31
CA LEU A 32 8.67 7.41 6.45
C LEU A 32 8.31 6.31 7.43
N TYR A 33 9.32 5.64 7.97
CA TYR A 33 9.17 4.63 9.00
C TYR A 33 10.19 4.84 10.10
N ILE A 34 9.77 4.58 11.34
CA ILE A 34 10.67 4.55 12.48
C ILE A 34 10.36 3.37 13.40
N HIS A 35 11.43 2.78 13.93
CA HIS A 35 11.36 1.81 15.00
C HIS A 35 12.44 2.14 16.05
N ALA A 36 12.02 2.35 17.30
CA ALA A 36 12.93 2.60 18.40
C ALA A 36 13.18 1.31 19.20
N TYR A 37 14.42 1.09 19.61
CA TYR A 37 14.84 -0.15 20.26
C TYR A 37 15.98 0.08 21.28
N GLN A 38 16.10 -0.83 22.26
CA GLN A 38 17.09 -0.71 23.34
C GLN A 38 18.29 -1.67 23.14
N SER A 39 18.04 -2.86 22.60
CA SER A 39 19.08 -3.86 22.35
C SER A 39 19.31 -4.05 20.84
N ALA A 40 20.55 -4.33 20.44
CA ALA A 40 20.84 -4.73 19.06
C ALA A 40 20.10 -6.01 18.64
N ALA A 41 19.64 -6.82 19.59
CA ALA A 41 18.81 -8.00 19.33
C ALA A 41 17.39 -7.64 18.84
N ASP A 42 16.92 -6.42 19.12
CA ASP A 42 15.60 -5.92 18.70
C ASP A 42 15.65 -5.19 17.35
N LEU A 43 16.82 -5.17 16.70
CA LEU A 43 17.00 -4.51 15.42
C LEU A 43 16.16 -5.19 14.34
N GLN A 44 15.24 -4.44 13.73
CA GLN A 44 14.35 -4.98 12.70
C GLN A 44 15.01 -5.11 11.32
N ASP A 45 14.59 -6.11 10.55
CA ASP A 45 14.96 -6.26 9.15
C ASP A 45 14.39 -5.14 8.27
N SER A 46 15.07 -4.81 7.17
CA SER A 46 14.63 -3.78 6.22
C SER A 46 13.30 -4.11 5.54
N LEU A 47 12.90 -5.38 5.53
CA LEU A 47 11.61 -5.84 5.03
C LEU A 47 10.43 -5.34 5.88
N MET A 48 10.59 -5.23 7.20
CA MET A 48 9.51 -4.83 8.12
C MET A 48 8.84 -3.49 7.74
N PRO A 49 9.57 -2.42 7.40
CA PRO A 49 9.00 -1.19 6.87
C PRO A 49 8.22 -1.35 5.56
N LEU A 50 8.67 -2.22 4.65
CA LEU A 50 7.95 -2.47 3.40
C LEU A 50 6.63 -3.18 3.69
N ILE A 51 6.62 -4.12 4.64
CA ILE A 51 5.40 -4.76 5.13
C ILE A 51 4.48 -3.70 5.76
N PHE A 52 5.02 -2.79 6.57
CA PHE A 52 4.24 -1.71 7.18
C PHE A 52 3.57 -0.82 6.12
N PHE A 53 4.31 -0.38 5.10
CA PHE A 53 3.77 0.43 4.01
C PHE A 53 2.77 -0.33 3.13
N LEU A 54 2.97 -1.64 2.92
CA LEU A 54 2.02 -2.49 2.19
C LEU A 54 0.73 -2.68 2.99
N LYS A 55 0.81 -2.95 4.28
CA LYS A 55 -0.39 -3.10 5.12
C LYS A 55 -1.14 -1.79 5.29
N ASP A 56 -0.43 -0.67 5.36
CA ASP A 56 -1.03 0.65 5.59
C ASP A 56 -2.02 0.57 6.77
N GLU A 57 -1.60 -0.11 7.85
CA GLU A 57 -2.49 -0.47 8.95
C GLU A 57 -3.14 0.79 9.55
N ASN A 58 -4.46 0.73 9.78
CA ASN A 58 -5.26 1.83 10.34
C ASN A 58 -5.29 3.13 9.49
N SER A 59 -4.90 3.07 8.22
CA SER A 59 -5.02 4.17 7.27
C SER A 59 -6.24 3.95 6.38
N GLU A 60 -7.19 4.88 6.42
CA GLU A 60 -8.33 4.82 5.50
C GLU A 60 -7.88 5.01 4.05
N ASN A 61 -6.80 5.73 3.77
CA ASN A 61 -6.45 6.11 2.40
C ASN A 61 -5.70 5.04 1.61
N SER A 62 -5.09 4.05 2.28
CA SER A 62 -4.26 3.00 1.65
C SER A 62 -3.21 3.56 0.67
N GLY A 63 -2.77 4.81 0.86
CA GLY A 63 -1.98 5.55 -0.11
C GLY A 63 -0.57 5.00 -0.27
N GLN A 64 0.03 4.49 0.80
CA GLN A 64 1.39 3.94 0.75
C GLN A 64 1.39 2.63 -0.05
N ARG A 65 0.40 1.77 0.22
CA ARG A 65 0.18 0.52 -0.53
C ARG A 65 -0.09 0.78 -2.01
N ARG A 66 -1.00 1.70 -2.32
CA ARG A 66 -1.36 2.04 -3.70
C ARG A 66 -0.15 2.50 -4.51
N ALA A 67 0.76 3.24 -3.89
CA ALA A 67 1.95 3.73 -4.56
C ALA A 67 2.98 2.61 -4.79
N LEU A 68 3.06 1.65 -3.87
CA LEU A 68 3.91 0.45 -4.02
C LEU A 68 3.39 -0.52 -5.09
N LEU A 69 2.07 -0.61 -5.25
CA LEU A 69 1.43 -1.50 -6.23
C LEU A 69 1.13 -0.80 -7.57
N ASP A 70 1.58 0.44 -7.76
CA ASP A 70 1.33 1.22 -8.98
C ASP A 70 2.12 0.64 -10.17
N PRO A 71 1.45 0.19 -11.26
CA PRO A 71 2.13 -0.26 -12.47
C PRO A 71 2.98 0.82 -13.13
N PHE A 72 2.69 2.09 -12.86
CA PHE A 72 3.47 3.23 -13.36
C PHE A 72 4.65 3.58 -12.44
N LEU A 73 4.90 2.83 -11.37
CA LEU A 73 6.10 2.99 -10.55
C LEU A 73 7.36 2.67 -11.38
N LYS A 74 8.23 3.66 -11.57
CA LYS A 74 9.43 3.52 -12.39
C LYS A 74 10.66 3.15 -11.57
N SER A 75 10.81 3.77 -10.41
CA SER A 75 11.98 3.57 -9.56
C SER A 75 11.66 3.82 -8.11
N VAL A 76 12.47 3.21 -7.24
CA VAL A 76 12.38 3.32 -5.79
C VAL A 76 13.75 3.73 -5.27
N SER A 77 13.80 4.70 -4.38
CA SER A 77 14.98 5.00 -3.59
C SER A 77 14.71 4.65 -2.13
N PHE A 78 15.63 3.90 -1.53
CA PHE A 78 15.54 3.43 -0.15
C PHE A 78 16.72 3.94 0.65
N GLY A 79 16.43 4.59 1.77
CA GLY A 79 17.42 5.00 2.76
C GLY A 79 17.09 4.41 4.11
N ARG A 80 18.09 3.76 4.74
CA ARG A 80 18.01 3.22 6.10
C ARG A 80 19.19 3.74 6.92
N VAL A 81 18.91 4.15 8.14
CA VAL A 81 19.92 4.49 9.16
C VAL A 81 19.52 3.85 10.47
N ASP A 82 20.46 3.12 11.06
CA ASP A 82 20.36 2.58 12.41
C ASP A 82 21.36 3.30 13.31
N GLY A 83 20.95 3.66 14.52
CA GLY A 83 21.89 4.16 15.51
C GLY A 83 21.24 4.88 16.68
N LYS A 84 22.11 5.34 17.58
CA LYS A 84 21.69 6.03 18.80
C LYS A 84 20.96 7.34 18.48
N THR A 85 19.81 7.55 19.13
CA THR A 85 19.06 8.80 19.04
C THR A 85 19.86 9.94 19.66
N ARG A 86 19.65 11.17 19.18
CA ARG A 86 20.21 12.40 19.76
C ARG A 86 19.21 13.14 20.65
N VAL A 87 17.96 12.71 20.66
CA VAL A 87 16.96 13.09 21.66
C VAL A 87 17.12 12.23 22.92
N GLU A 88 16.65 12.75 24.06
CA GLU A 88 16.71 12.08 25.37
C GLU A 88 16.05 10.69 25.30
N ASN A 89 16.54 9.75 26.13
CA ASN A 89 16.10 8.35 26.35
C ASN A 89 17.12 7.24 26.04
N TYR A 90 18.35 7.54 25.57
CA TYR A 90 19.42 6.56 25.28
C TYR A 90 19.08 5.42 24.32
N TRP A 91 17.94 5.49 23.64
CA TRP A 91 17.50 4.46 22.71
C TRP A 91 18.30 4.51 21.40
N ASN A 92 18.28 3.40 20.68
CA ASN A 92 18.62 3.38 19.27
C ASN A 92 17.33 3.49 18.45
N ALA A 93 17.46 3.91 17.20
CA ALA A 93 16.36 3.95 16.26
C ALA A 93 16.80 3.50 14.87
N THR A 94 15.90 2.79 14.19
CA THR A 94 15.93 2.52 12.76
C THR A 94 15.04 3.56 12.10
N GLY A 95 15.64 4.43 11.29
CA GLY A 95 14.91 5.43 10.50
C GLY A 95 14.98 5.10 9.03
N ILE A 96 13.83 5.04 8.37
CA ILE A 96 13.72 4.67 6.96
C ILE A 96 12.92 5.69 6.16
N ALA A 97 13.43 6.00 4.98
CA ALA A 97 12.76 6.82 3.98
C ALA A 97 12.69 6.05 2.66
N LEU A 98 11.48 5.91 2.13
CA LEU A 98 11.20 5.25 0.86
C LEU A 98 10.58 6.24 -0.12
N MET A 99 11.36 6.67 -1.11
CA MET A 99 10.88 7.55 -2.18
C MET A 99 10.43 6.71 -3.37
N LEU A 100 9.18 6.90 -3.77
CA LEU A 100 8.57 6.25 -4.92
C LEU A 100 8.53 7.24 -6.09
N GLN A 101 9.09 6.85 -7.23
CA GLN A 101 9.17 7.69 -8.42
C GLN A 101 8.33 7.06 -9.52
N SER A 102 7.13 7.58 -9.74
CA SER A 102 6.25 7.13 -10.82
C SER A 102 6.57 7.81 -12.15
N ASN A 103 6.29 7.11 -13.24
CA ASN A 103 6.24 7.64 -14.59
C ASN A 103 4.81 7.48 -15.14
N PRO A 104 3.90 8.42 -14.84
CA PRO A 104 2.46 8.27 -15.10
C PRO A 104 2.08 8.21 -16.58
N THR A 105 3.04 8.47 -17.49
CA THR A 105 2.87 8.40 -18.95
C THR A 105 3.75 7.33 -19.61
N ALA A 106 4.29 6.39 -18.82
CA ALA A 106 4.99 5.23 -19.35
C ALA A 106 4.05 4.36 -20.19
N ASP A 107 4.57 3.71 -21.24
CA ASP A 107 3.83 2.68 -21.96
C ASP A 107 4.00 1.33 -21.24
N MET A 108 2.97 0.94 -20.51
CA MET A 108 2.90 -0.30 -19.75
C MET A 108 2.14 -1.40 -20.50
N SER A 109 1.85 -1.25 -21.81
CA SER A 109 0.99 -2.19 -22.54
C SER A 109 1.51 -3.65 -22.52
N GLY A 110 2.79 -3.86 -22.26
CA GLY A 110 3.41 -5.18 -22.14
C GLY A 110 3.14 -5.92 -20.82
N ILE A 111 2.58 -5.27 -19.79
CA ILE A 111 2.37 -5.90 -18.47
C ILE A 111 1.24 -6.95 -18.48
N GLY A 112 0.26 -6.80 -19.38
CA GLY A 112 -0.82 -7.78 -19.57
C GLY A 112 -1.81 -7.95 -18.39
N ILE A 113 -1.77 -7.09 -17.37
CA ILE A 113 -2.72 -7.14 -16.23
C ILE A 113 -3.91 -6.20 -16.47
N GLY A 114 -5.13 -6.69 -16.21
CA GLY A 114 -6.36 -5.88 -16.35
C GLY A 114 -6.79 -5.17 -15.06
N PHE A 115 -6.26 -5.58 -13.91
CA PHE A 115 -6.56 -5.02 -12.60
C PHE A 115 -5.41 -5.26 -11.63
N ILE A 116 -5.46 -4.57 -10.50
CA ILE A 116 -4.56 -4.73 -9.36
C ILE A 116 -5.43 -5.09 -8.17
N ALA A 117 -5.12 -6.21 -7.52
CA ALA A 117 -5.83 -6.68 -6.33
C ALA A 117 -4.84 -6.91 -5.18
N TYR A 118 -5.30 -6.70 -3.97
CA TYR A 118 -4.56 -6.98 -2.74
C TYR A 118 -5.53 -7.50 -1.68
N PRO A 119 -5.30 -8.71 -1.14
CA PRO A 119 -4.40 -9.77 -1.65
C PRO A 119 -4.80 -10.32 -3.03
N PHE A 120 -3.91 -11.06 -3.70
CA PHE A 120 -4.14 -11.71 -5.00
C PHE A 120 -3.35 -13.02 -5.10
N GLU A 121 -3.98 -14.08 -5.61
CA GLU A 121 -3.42 -15.43 -5.76
C GLU A 121 -2.82 -15.96 -4.44
N ASP A 122 -1.75 -16.75 -4.50
CA ASP A 122 -0.97 -17.11 -3.31
C ASP A 122 -0.26 -15.87 -2.77
N TYR A 123 -0.84 -15.26 -1.72
CA TYR A 123 -0.39 -14.02 -1.13
C TYR A 123 0.31 -14.27 0.20
N PRO A 124 1.54 -13.73 0.43
CA PRO A 124 2.24 -13.93 1.69
C PRO A 124 1.44 -13.40 2.88
N LYS A 125 1.18 -14.27 3.86
CA LYS A 125 0.37 -13.91 5.03
C LYS A 125 1.01 -12.82 5.87
N GLU A 126 2.33 -12.69 5.85
CA GLU A 126 3.04 -11.63 6.55
C GLU A 126 2.69 -10.26 5.99
N TYR A 127 2.21 -10.18 4.74
CA TYR A 127 1.91 -8.94 4.04
C TYR A 127 0.44 -8.54 4.16
N PHE A 128 -0.44 -9.37 4.73
CA PHE A 128 -1.86 -9.04 4.87
C PHE A 128 -2.43 -9.52 6.21
N ALA A 129 -2.93 -8.59 7.03
CA ALA A 129 -3.57 -8.90 8.29
C ALA A 129 -5.10 -8.95 8.14
N ALA A 130 -5.64 -10.15 7.95
CA ALA A 130 -7.08 -10.42 7.90
C ALA A 130 -7.86 -9.76 9.05
N GLY A 131 -9.02 -9.18 8.75
CA GLY A 131 -9.87 -8.46 9.71
C GLY A 131 -9.36 -7.07 10.12
N ARG A 132 -8.08 -6.75 9.89
CA ARG A 132 -7.50 -5.43 10.19
C ARG A 132 -7.30 -4.60 8.93
N ASP A 133 -6.67 -5.20 7.93
CA ASP A 133 -6.32 -4.54 6.68
C ASP A 133 -7.52 -4.46 5.72
N TYR A 134 -7.57 -3.38 4.95
CA TYR A 134 -8.47 -3.30 3.81
C TYR A 134 -7.96 -4.19 2.67
N PHE A 135 -8.88 -4.87 2.00
CA PHE A 135 -8.69 -5.30 0.63
C PHE A 135 -8.67 -4.07 -0.29
N SER A 136 -7.96 -4.16 -1.41
CA SER A 136 -8.01 -3.12 -2.44
C SER A 136 -8.08 -3.69 -3.84
N PHE A 137 -8.81 -3.01 -4.70
CA PHE A 137 -8.99 -3.34 -6.11
C PHE A 137 -8.97 -2.07 -6.96
N SER A 138 -8.24 -2.12 -8.08
CA SER A 138 -8.18 -1.06 -9.08
C SER A 138 -8.18 -1.67 -10.47
N VAL A 139 -8.80 -0.99 -11.44
CA VAL A 139 -8.88 -1.48 -12.81
C VAL A 139 -7.90 -0.71 -13.69
N LEU A 140 -7.13 -1.43 -14.50
CA LEU A 140 -6.23 -0.84 -15.49
C LEU A 140 -6.92 -0.83 -16.87
N THR A 141 -7.42 0.34 -17.25
CA THR A 141 -8.14 0.61 -18.50
C THR A 141 -7.30 1.34 -19.54
N ASP A 142 -6.25 2.02 -19.10
CA ASP A 142 -5.28 2.73 -19.93
C ASP A 142 -3.86 2.43 -19.44
N TYR A 143 -3.06 1.86 -20.34
CA TYR A 143 -1.69 1.43 -20.07
C TYR A 143 -0.64 2.51 -20.37
N LYS A 144 -1.06 3.67 -20.90
CA LYS A 144 -0.19 4.77 -21.33
C LYS A 144 -0.42 6.05 -20.54
N SER A 145 -1.46 6.09 -19.71
CA SER A 145 -1.79 7.20 -18.83
C SER A 145 -2.41 6.73 -17.53
N SER A 146 -1.67 6.86 -16.42
CA SER A 146 -2.18 6.60 -15.07
C SER A 146 -3.45 7.42 -14.79
N ALA A 147 -3.46 8.70 -15.20
CA ALA A 147 -4.59 9.60 -14.96
C ALA A 147 -5.88 9.18 -15.69
N ASN A 148 -5.77 8.59 -16.89
CA ASN A 148 -6.93 8.15 -17.66
C ASN A 148 -7.69 7.00 -16.98
N ASN A 149 -7.02 6.24 -16.10
CA ASN A 149 -7.67 5.21 -15.30
C ASN A 149 -8.68 5.77 -14.30
N LYS A 150 -8.71 7.09 -14.06
CA LYS A 150 -9.74 7.74 -13.24
C LYS A 150 -11.16 7.54 -13.78
N ALA A 151 -11.31 7.22 -15.06
CA ALA A 151 -12.60 6.98 -15.73
C ALA A 151 -13.25 5.62 -15.39
N VAL A 152 -12.99 5.10 -14.19
CA VAL A 152 -13.59 3.87 -13.63
C VAL A 152 -14.45 4.30 -12.45
N ASP A 153 -15.72 3.90 -12.47
CA ASP A 153 -16.71 4.27 -11.46
C ASP A 153 -17.20 3.04 -10.70
N PHE A 154 -17.04 3.10 -9.36
CA PHE A 154 -17.43 2.06 -8.41
C PHE A 154 -18.69 2.40 -7.61
N SER A 155 -19.38 3.52 -7.90
CA SER A 155 -20.54 3.98 -7.14
C SER A 155 -21.71 2.98 -7.13
N GLY A 156 -21.86 2.19 -8.19
CA GLY A 156 -22.84 1.10 -8.28
C GLY A 156 -22.27 -0.29 -8.00
N ALA A 157 -20.99 -0.40 -7.63
CA ALA A 157 -20.32 -1.68 -7.53
C ALA A 157 -20.70 -2.44 -6.25
N SER A 158 -20.79 -3.77 -6.36
CA SER A 158 -20.98 -4.67 -5.22
C SER A 158 -19.82 -5.65 -5.10
N VAL A 159 -19.44 -5.98 -3.88
CA VAL A 159 -18.35 -6.91 -3.58
C VAL A 159 -18.89 -8.11 -2.81
N ARG A 160 -18.55 -9.31 -3.28
CA ARG A 160 -18.81 -10.57 -2.59
C ARG A 160 -17.51 -11.33 -2.44
N VAL A 161 -17.32 -11.95 -1.29
CA VAL A 161 -16.22 -12.88 -1.03
C VAL A 161 -16.83 -14.24 -0.62
N SER A 162 -16.30 -15.33 -1.16
CA SER A 162 -16.67 -16.69 -0.74
C SER A 162 -15.46 -17.58 -0.57
N ASP A 163 -15.53 -18.55 0.33
CA ASP A 163 -14.53 -19.60 0.44
C ASP A 163 -14.63 -20.62 -0.71
N ASP A 164 -13.70 -21.59 -0.75
CA ASP A 164 -13.65 -22.64 -1.78
C ASP A 164 -14.87 -23.58 -1.75
N ALA A 165 -15.59 -23.65 -0.63
CA ALA A 165 -16.85 -24.39 -0.50
C ALA A 165 -18.08 -23.55 -0.93
N GLY A 166 -17.89 -22.29 -1.32
CA GLY A 166 -18.94 -21.37 -1.75
C GLY A 166 -19.67 -20.66 -0.60
N ASN A 167 -19.23 -20.83 0.64
CA ASN A 167 -19.80 -20.12 1.78
C ASN A 167 -19.45 -18.64 1.69
N ALA A 168 -20.42 -17.77 1.98
CA ALA A 168 -20.21 -16.34 1.96
C ALA A 168 -19.34 -15.89 3.14
N VAL A 169 -18.37 -15.02 2.87
CA VAL A 169 -17.59 -14.30 3.87
C VAL A 169 -18.23 -12.94 4.11
N LEU A 170 -18.28 -12.50 5.37
CA LEU A 170 -18.82 -11.19 5.72
C LEU A 170 -17.93 -10.08 5.14
N VAL A 171 -18.50 -9.28 4.24
CA VAL A 171 -17.90 -8.08 3.65
C VAL A 171 -18.52 -6.83 4.27
N HIS A 172 -17.69 -5.87 4.66
CA HIS A 172 -18.14 -4.59 5.21
C HIS A 172 -17.13 -3.47 4.91
N GLY A 173 -17.46 -2.23 5.28
CA GLY A 173 -16.56 -1.08 5.10
C GLY A 173 -16.24 -0.76 3.64
N VAL A 174 -17.15 -1.11 2.72
CA VAL A 174 -16.97 -0.87 1.28
C VAL A 174 -16.96 0.63 1.01
N SER A 175 -15.92 1.10 0.33
CA SER A 175 -15.77 2.51 -0.06
C SER A 175 -14.85 2.62 -1.27
N PHE A 176 -14.90 3.75 -1.95
CA PHE A 176 -14.07 3.99 -3.13
C PHE A 176 -13.59 5.44 -3.20
N ASP A 177 -12.50 5.67 -3.93
CA ASP A 177 -11.98 7.00 -4.21
C ASP A 177 -11.17 7.03 -5.52
N ASN A 178 -10.90 8.24 -6.02
CA ASN A 178 -10.09 8.47 -7.20
C ASN A 178 -8.86 9.35 -6.89
N LEU A 179 -8.30 9.21 -5.69
CA LEU A 179 -7.11 9.97 -5.27
C LEU A 179 -5.86 9.50 -6.03
N PHE A 180 -4.86 10.37 -6.17
CA PHE A 180 -3.63 10.09 -6.91
C PHE A 180 -2.52 9.55 -6.00
N TYR A 181 -2.74 8.37 -5.42
CA TYR A 181 -1.72 7.64 -4.65
C TYR A 181 -1.18 6.41 -5.39
N GLY A 182 -1.40 6.34 -6.71
CA GLY A 182 -1.17 5.18 -7.57
C GLY A 182 -2.20 5.25 -8.70
N VAL A 183 -2.75 4.10 -9.12
CA VAL A 183 -3.90 4.10 -10.05
C VAL A 183 -5.09 4.82 -9.38
N PRO A 184 -5.69 5.85 -10.03
CA PRO A 184 -6.70 6.72 -9.41
C PRO A 184 -8.12 6.14 -9.52
N ASN A 185 -8.31 4.87 -9.11
CA ASN A 185 -9.61 4.20 -9.01
C ASN A 185 -9.60 3.10 -7.95
N LEU A 186 -9.59 3.48 -6.67
CA LEU A 186 -9.57 2.49 -5.59
C LEU A 186 -10.99 2.07 -5.22
N LEU A 187 -11.26 0.77 -5.21
CA LEU A 187 -12.32 0.14 -4.41
C LEU A 187 -11.67 -0.60 -3.25
N LYS A 188 -12.17 -0.38 -2.03
CA LYS A 188 -11.66 -1.05 -0.82
C LYS A 188 -12.79 -1.55 0.07
N TRP A 189 -12.53 -2.62 0.81
CA TRP A 189 -13.47 -3.24 1.75
C TRP A 189 -12.71 -4.03 2.81
N LYS A 190 -13.41 -4.48 3.84
CA LYS A 190 -12.91 -5.47 4.79
C LYS A 190 -13.68 -6.77 4.61
N ALA A 191 -12.99 -7.88 4.85
CA ALA A 191 -13.60 -9.20 4.94
C ALA A 191 -13.14 -9.88 6.24
N GLU A 192 -14.07 -10.50 6.94
CA GLU A 192 -13.79 -11.20 8.20
C GLU A 192 -13.50 -12.68 7.97
N THR A 193 -13.07 -13.41 9.00
CA THR A 193 -12.96 -14.88 8.97
C THR A 193 -12.08 -15.46 7.85
N ILE A 194 -11.13 -14.68 7.33
CA ILE A 194 -10.12 -15.16 6.38
C ILE A 194 -9.10 -15.98 7.16
N VAL A 195 -8.92 -17.23 6.76
CA VAL A 195 -7.94 -18.14 7.34
C VAL A 195 -6.84 -18.49 6.33
N GLU A 196 -5.67 -18.84 6.86
CA GLU A 196 -4.52 -19.23 6.04
C GLU A 196 -4.80 -20.53 5.27
N ASN A 197 -4.11 -20.70 4.15
CA ASN A 197 -4.12 -21.89 3.31
C ASN A 197 -5.48 -22.27 2.69
N VAL A 198 -6.48 -21.38 2.74
CA VAL A 198 -7.78 -21.51 2.06
C VAL A 198 -7.88 -20.54 0.90
N PHE A 199 -8.35 -21.02 -0.26
CA PHE A 199 -8.67 -20.14 -1.37
C PHE A 199 -10.02 -19.46 -1.16
N TYR A 200 -10.06 -18.17 -1.46
CA TYR A 200 -11.26 -17.35 -1.51
C TYR A 200 -11.43 -16.78 -2.91
N THR A 201 -12.67 -16.66 -3.34
CA THR A 201 -13.05 -15.99 -4.58
C THR A 201 -13.68 -14.64 -4.25
N VAL A 202 -13.20 -13.58 -4.88
CA VAL A 202 -13.74 -12.24 -4.81
C VAL A 202 -14.45 -11.93 -6.12
N SER A 203 -15.74 -11.65 -6.05
CA SER A 203 -16.54 -11.19 -7.20
C SER A 203 -16.91 -9.73 -7.00
N ILE A 204 -16.61 -8.90 -8.00
CA ILE A 204 -16.94 -7.47 -8.03
C ILE A 204 -17.85 -7.24 -9.23
N GLN A 205 -19.07 -6.75 -8.98
CA GLN A 205 -20.07 -6.55 -10.02
C GLN A 205 -20.35 -5.06 -10.24
N ASN A 206 -20.89 -4.73 -11.41
CA ASN A 206 -21.39 -3.39 -11.74
C ASN A 206 -20.33 -2.28 -11.68
N VAL A 207 -19.10 -2.58 -12.10
CA VAL A 207 -18.05 -1.56 -12.28
C VAL A 207 -18.27 -0.87 -13.62
N ILE A 208 -18.44 0.44 -13.61
CA ILE A 208 -18.71 1.20 -14.83
C ILE A 208 -17.39 1.67 -15.45
N ILE A 209 -17.16 1.31 -16.71
CA ILE A 209 -15.98 1.67 -17.50
C ILE A 209 -16.46 2.17 -18.85
N LYS A 210 -16.22 3.44 -19.18
CA LYS A 210 -16.68 4.06 -20.44
C LYS A 210 -18.19 3.84 -20.69
N ASN A 211 -19.02 3.99 -19.65
CA ASN A 211 -20.47 3.77 -19.66
C ASN A 211 -20.94 2.31 -19.87
N GLU A 212 -20.03 1.34 -19.80
CA GLU A 212 -20.36 -0.08 -19.83
C GLU A 212 -20.16 -0.71 -18.45
N SER A 213 -21.12 -1.54 -18.04
CA SER A 213 -20.98 -2.34 -16.82
C SER A 213 -20.08 -3.55 -17.08
N ARG A 214 -19.09 -3.73 -16.21
CA ARG A 214 -18.18 -4.88 -16.22
C ARG A 214 -18.11 -5.53 -14.85
N ASN A 215 -17.93 -6.84 -14.87
CA ASN A 215 -17.75 -7.66 -13.68
C ASN A 215 -16.33 -8.19 -13.66
N PHE A 216 -15.77 -8.32 -12.47
CA PHE A 216 -14.44 -8.85 -12.22
C PHE A 216 -14.53 -9.99 -11.21
N GLU A 217 -13.63 -10.94 -11.37
CA GLU A 217 -13.44 -12.02 -10.42
C GLU A 217 -11.95 -12.29 -10.27
N TYR A 218 -11.52 -12.53 -9.04
CA TYR A 218 -10.18 -13.01 -8.75
C TYR A 218 -10.18 -13.91 -7.53
N ARG A 219 -9.08 -14.66 -7.35
CA ARG A 219 -8.90 -15.53 -6.20
C ARG A 219 -7.68 -15.12 -5.39
N PHE A 220 -7.68 -15.46 -4.11
CA PHE A 220 -6.51 -15.33 -3.26
C PHE A 220 -6.49 -16.41 -2.18
N ARG A 221 -5.31 -16.65 -1.61
CA ARG A 221 -5.07 -17.47 -0.43
C ARG A 221 -3.90 -16.90 0.35
N LEU A 222 -4.03 -16.80 1.67
CA LEU A 222 -2.91 -16.38 2.52
C LEU A 222 -2.00 -17.58 2.78
N LYS A 223 -0.70 -17.45 2.47
CA LYS A 223 0.29 -18.53 2.60
C LYS A 223 1.53 -18.08 3.35
#